data_AF-A0A219ANS6-F1
#
_entry.id   AF-A0A219ANS6-F1
#
_cell.length_a   1.000
_cell.length_b   1.000
_cell.length_c   1.000
_cell.angle_alpha   90.00
_cell.angle_beta   90.00
_cell.angle_gamma   90.00
#
_symmetry.space_group_name_H-M   'P 1'
#
loop_
_entity.id
_entity.type
_entity.pdbx_description
1 polymer ?
#
loop_
_entity_poly.entity_id
_entity_poly.type
_entity_poly.pdbx_seq_one_letter_code
_entity_poly.pdbx_strand_id
1 'polypeptide(L)'
;MTRENIQGAFRGAGLIPFDPKSVLLRLDVRLRTPTPVEEALELPNAWVPKTPNNPTEATSQTDYIKRRISRHQGSSPTSILVAVDQITKGTCSIMHKMALLKAEVNQLREANALLSKRRRAKKTRLRQGGSMTIAEGQALQDQNNVEEQIKQEDRQTKGRKPRDETKGRRCGVCGNTGHNARTCQIDVETSNEEDSSED
;
A
#
# COMPACT_ATOMS: atom_id res chain seq x y z
N MET A 1 -10.25 62.22 -80.08
CA MET A 1 -9.50 61.57 -78.96
C MET A 1 -9.47 60.07 -79.25
N THR A 2 -8.30 59.49 -79.51
CA THR A 2 -8.20 58.08 -79.92
C THR A 2 -8.11 57.14 -78.73
N ARG A 3 -8.45 55.87 -78.94
CA ARG A 3 -8.32 54.81 -77.92
C ARG A 3 -6.89 54.69 -77.41
N GLU A 4 -5.88 54.87 -78.28
CA GLU A 4 -4.48 54.83 -77.84
C GLU A 4 -4.13 56.00 -76.91
N ASN A 5 -4.67 57.20 -77.15
CA ASN A 5 -4.41 58.37 -76.30
C ASN A 5 -5.01 58.19 -74.90
N ILE A 6 -6.20 57.60 -74.81
CA ILE A 6 -6.85 57.27 -73.52
C ILE A 6 -6.00 56.22 -72.78
N GLN A 7 -5.62 55.13 -73.43
CA GLN A 7 -4.77 54.09 -72.83
C GLN A 7 -3.37 54.60 -72.46
N GLY A 8 -2.83 55.54 -73.23
CA GLY A 8 -1.58 56.24 -72.95
C GLY A 8 -1.67 57.07 -71.66
N ALA A 9 -2.76 57.82 -71.48
CA ALA A 9 -2.99 58.61 -70.27
C ALA A 9 -3.12 57.73 -69.01
N PHE A 10 -3.83 56.61 -69.09
CA PHE A 10 -3.95 55.63 -67.99
C PHE A 10 -2.59 55.02 -67.62
N ARG A 11 -1.74 54.66 -68.61
CA ARG A 11 -0.36 54.21 -68.38
C ARG A 11 0.50 55.30 -67.73
N GLY A 12 0.41 56.54 -68.19
CA GLY A 12 1.16 57.67 -67.61
C GLY A 12 0.77 57.98 -66.17
N ALA A 13 -0.49 57.75 -65.80
CA ALA A 13 -1.00 57.93 -64.44
C ALA A 13 -0.72 56.74 -63.50
N GLY A 14 -0.08 55.67 -63.97
CA GLY A 14 0.10 54.42 -63.20
C GLY A 14 -1.20 53.63 -62.97
N LEU A 15 -2.31 54.09 -63.54
CA LEU A 15 -3.61 53.42 -63.56
C LEU A 15 -3.62 52.43 -64.73
N ILE A 16 -2.76 51.43 -64.66
CA ILE A 16 -2.67 50.39 -65.69
C ILE A 16 -4.02 49.65 -65.73
N PRO A 17 -4.65 49.42 -66.90
CA PRO A 17 -5.71 48.44 -67.05
C PRO A 17 -5.12 47.08 -66.66
N PHE A 18 -5.42 46.64 -65.45
CA PHE A 18 -4.86 45.45 -64.83
C PHE A 18 -5.13 44.26 -65.77
N ASP A 19 -4.08 43.74 -66.41
CA ASP A 19 -4.19 42.55 -67.25
C ASP A 19 -4.87 41.45 -66.42
N PRO A 20 -6.11 41.03 -66.74
CA PRO A 20 -6.87 40.13 -65.90
C PRO A 20 -6.14 38.79 -65.68
N LYS A 21 -5.34 38.36 -66.68
CA LYS A 21 -4.53 37.14 -66.60
C LYS A 21 -3.37 37.30 -65.63
N SER A 22 -2.75 38.48 -65.64
CA SER A 22 -1.95 39.12 -64.58
C SER A 22 -2.27 38.70 -63.16
N VAL A 23 -3.52 39.05 -62.84
CA VAL A 23 -4.16 38.96 -61.54
C VAL A 23 -4.41 37.53 -61.17
N LEU A 24 -5.01 36.78 -62.09
CA LEU A 24 -5.40 35.40 -61.86
C LEU A 24 -4.15 34.53 -61.62
N LEU A 25 -3.05 34.79 -62.33
CA LEU A 25 -1.76 34.13 -62.10
C LEU A 25 -1.15 34.43 -60.72
N ARG A 26 -1.43 35.61 -60.13
CA ARG A 26 -0.99 35.96 -58.77
C ARG A 26 -1.93 35.47 -57.67
N LEU A 27 -3.19 35.23 -57.99
CA LEU A 27 -4.18 34.67 -57.07
C LEU A 27 -4.08 33.15 -56.93
N ASP A 28 -3.45 32.46 -57.89
CA ASP A 28 -3.14 31.02 -57.79
C ASP A 28 -1.90 30.79 -56.90
N VAL A 29 -1.98 31.26 -55.65
CA VAL A 29 -0.98 30.99 -54.62
C VAL A 29 -1.14 29.53 -54.22
N ARG A 30 -0.35 28.64 -54.81
CA ARG A 30 -0.17 27.29 -54.28
C ARG A 30 0.45 27.40 -52.90
N LEU A 31 -0.36 27.28 -51.85
CA LEU A 31 0.10 27.10 -50.48
C LEU A 31 1.00 25.86 -50.46
N ARG A 32 2.31 26.08 -50.51
CA ARG A 32 3.28 25.01 -50.35
C ARG A 32 3.31 24.68 -48.86
N THR A 33 2.50 23.72 -48.46
CA THR A 33 2.72 23.03 -47.18
C THR A 33 4.15 22.48 -47.25
N PRO A 34 5.05 22.84 -46.33
CA PRO A 34 6.36 22.19 -46.29
C PRO A 34 6.11 20.68 -46.18
N THR A 35 6.75 19.92 -47.07
CA THR A 35 6.76 18.46 -47.02
C THR A 35 7.15 18.07 -45.59
N PRO A 36 6.36 17.24 -44.88
CA PRO A 36 6.76 16.78 -43.57
C PRO A 36 8.12 16.11 -43.72
N VAL A 37 9.08 16.55 -42.90
CA VAL A 37 10.35 15.82 -42.76
C VAL A 37 9.96 14.40 -42.39
N GLU A 38 10.41 13.45 -43.18
CA GLU A 38 10.25 12.01 -42.93
C GLU A 38 11.18 11.64 -41.76
N GLU A 39 10.91 12.23 -40.58
CA GLU A 39 11.35 11.67 -39.31
C GLU A 39 10.62 10.34 -39.19
N ALA A 40 11.40 9.27 -39.05
CA ALA A 40 10.91 7.91 -38.88
C ALA A 40 9.63 7.92 -38.04
N LEU A 41 8.54 7.38 -38.62
CA LEU A 41 7.27 7.21 -37.94
C LEU A 41 7.42 6.15 -36.84
N GLU A 42 8.18 6.45 -35.78
CA GLU A 42 7.71 6.08 -34.45
C GLU A 42 6.43 6.91 -34.25
N LEU A 43 5.31 6.38 -34.74
CA LEU A 43 3.99 6.82 -34.33
C LEU A 43 4.05 6.97 -32.81
N PRO A 44 4.00 8.20 -32.25
CA PRO A 44 3.84 8.33 -30.81
C PRO A 44 2.51 7.65 -30.55
N ASN A 45 2.53 6.56 -29.75
CA ASN A 45 1.37 5.75 -29.43
C ASN A 45 0.10 6.59 -29.53
N ALA A 46 -0.75 6.30 -30.53
CA ALA A 46 -1.97 7.06 -30.78
C ALA A 46 -2.64 7.31 -29.44
N TRP A 47 -2.70 8.57 -29.02
CA TRP A 47 -3.10 8.92 -27.66
C TRP A 47 -4.50 8.35 -27.41
N VAL A 48 -4.57 7.25 -26.66
CA VAL A 48 -5.83 6.65 -26.23
C VAL A 48 -6.20 7.38 -24.94
N PRO A 49 -7.33 8.10 -24.88
CA PRO A 49 -7.78 8.69 -23.63
C PRO A 49 -8.02 7.57 -22.62
N LYS A 50 -7.06 7.39 -21.71
CA LYS A 50 -7.21 6.53 -20.54
C LYS A 50 -7.90 7.33 -19.45
N THR A 51 -8.81 6.67 -18.75
CA THR A 51 -9.42 7.22 -17.53
C THR A 51 -8.32 7.36 -16.47
N PRO A 52 -8.05 8.58 -15.96
CA PRO A 52 -7.07 8.76 -14.92
C PRO A 52 -7.51 7.99 -13.66
N ASN A 53 -6.58 7.29 -13.01
CA ASN A 53 -6.86 6.44 -11.86
C ASN A 53 -6.59 7.14 -10.52
N ASN A 54 -5.89 8.27 -10.55
CA ASN A 54 -5.55 9.04 -9.37
C ASN A 54 -5.65 10.55 -9.65
N PRO A 55 -5.82 11.39 -8.61
CA PRO A 55 -5.94 12.84 -8.79
C PRO A 55 -4.73 13.47 -9.49
N THR A 56 -3.53 12.96 -9.25
CA THR A 56 -2.29 13.47 -9.86
C THR A 56 -2.27 13.22 -11.37
N GLU A 57 -2.67 12.03 -11.82
CA GLU A 57 -2.82 11.67 -13.23
C GLU A 57 -3.88 12.57 -13.88
N ALA A 58 -5.03 12.78 -13.22
CA ALA A 58 -6.07 13.69 -13.69
C ALA A 58 -5.54 15.12 -13.88
N THR A 59 -4.77 15.65 -12.93
CA THR A 59 -4.14 16.97 -13.08
C THR A 59 -3.14 17.02 -14.23
N SER A 60 -2.28 15.99 -14.38
CA SER A 60 -1.28 15.95 -15.45
C SER A 60 -1.92 15.89 -16.85
N GLN A 61 -3.01 15.14 -16.99
CA GLN A 61 -3.78 15.01 -18.22
C GLN A 61 -4.52 16.31 -18.53
N THR A 62 -5.09 16.96 -17.52
CA THR A 62 -5.66 18.30 -17.65
C THR A 62 -4.63 19.31 -18.14
N ASP A 63 -3.43 19.34 -17.55
CA ASP A 63 -2.38 20.29 -17.95
C ASP A 63 -1.89 20.03 -19.38
N TYR A 64 -1.87 18.77 -19.80
CA TYR A 64 -1.62 18.41 -21.20
C TYR A 64 -2.72 18.95 -22.14
N ILE A 65 -3.99 18.75 -21.80
CA ILE A 65 -5.14 19.23 -22.59
C ILE A 65 -5.15 20.76 -22.65
N LYS A 66 -4.94 21.45 -21.52
CA LYS A 66 -4.85 22.91 -21.45
C LYS A 66 -3.75 23.43 -22.37
N ARG A 67 -2.55 22.83 -22.35
CA ARG A 67 -1.43 23.21 -23.24
C ARG A 67 -1.76 23.04 -24.72
N ARG A 68 -2.51 22.01 -25.10
CA ARG A 68 -2.97 21.80 -26.48
C ARG A 68 -3.97 22.87 -26.91
N ILE A 69 -4.95 23.17 -26.06
CA ILE A 69 -5.95 24.21 -26.31
C ILE A 69 -5.29 25.58 -26.48
N SER A 70 -4.33 25.93 -25.60
CA SER A 70 -3.61 27.20 -25.67
C SER A 70 -2.78 27.38 -26.94
N ARG A 71 -2.37 26.29 -27.61
CA ARG A 71 -1.57 26.34 -28.85
C ARG A 71 -2.42 26.34 -30.12
N HIS A 72 -3.74 26.21 -30.02
CA HIS A 72 -4.62 26.14 -31.17
C HIS A 72 -4.77 27.52 -31.84
N GLN A 73 -4.44 27.61 -33.13
CA GLN A 73 -4.62 28.83 -33.93
C GLN A 73 -6.02 28.83 -34.54
N GLY A 74 -6.86 29.80 -34.17
CA GLY A 74 -8.17 30.01 -34.83
C GLY A 74 -9.40 30.14 -33.93
N SER A 75 -9.26 30.18 -32.60
CA SER A 75 -10.38 30.43 -31.68
C SER A 75 -9.90 31.03 -30.36
N SER A 76 -10.76 31.76 -29.64
CA SER A 76 -10.47 32.17 -28.26
C SER A 76 -10.55 30.96 -27.33
N PRO A 77 -9.43 30.51 -26.70
CA PRO A 77 -9.40 29.28 -25.91
C PRO A 77 -10.09 29.41 -24.54
N THR A 78 -10.45 30.63 -24.13
CA THR A 78 -10.78 30.96 -22.74
C THR A 78 -11.98 30.19 -22.20
N SER A 79 -13.06 30.03 -22.97
CA SER A 79 -14.27 29.31 -22.52
C SER A 79 -14.00 27.82 -22.27
N ILE A 80 -13.20 27.19 -23.13
CA ILE A 80 -12.86 25.76 -23.04
C ILE A 80 -11.94 25.51 -21.84
N LEU A 81 -10.97 26.39 -21.59
CA LEU A 81 -10.05 26.25 -20.45
C LEU A 81 -10.79 26.31 -19.10
N VAL A 82 -11.80 27.19 -18.98
CA VAL A 82 -12.64 27.27 -17.77
C VAL A 82 -13.45 25.99 -17.56
N ALA A 83 -14.08 25.48 -18.62
CA ALA A 83 -14.84 24.22 -18.55
C ALA A 83 -13.94 23.04 -18.14
N VAL A 84 -12.74 22.95 -18.73
CA VAL A 84 -11.74 21.93 -18.37
C VAL A 84 -11.32 22.05 -16.91
N ASP A 85 -11.13 23.27 -16.40
CA ASP A 85 -10.76 23.49 -15.00
C ASP A 85 -11.85 23.04 -14.02
N GLN A 86 -13.12 23.37 -14.32
CA GLN A 86 -14.27 22.93 -13.53
C GLN A 86 -14.40 21.40 -13.51
N ILE A 87 -14.25 20.75 -14.66
CA ILE A 87 -14.26 19.29 -14.77
C ILE A 87 -13.12 18.69 -13.95
N THR A 88 -11.92 19.27 -14.02
CA THR A 88 -10.76 18.77 -13.27
C THR A 88 -10.99 18.83 -11.78
N LYS A 89 -11.51 19.96 -11.27
CA LYS A 89 -11.88 20.12 -9.85
C LYS A 89 -12.93 19.10 -9.42
N GLY A 90 -13.96 18.89 -10.24
CA GLY A 90 -15.00 17.90 -9.98
C GLY A 90 -14.44 16.47 -9.93
N THR A 91 -13.66 16.08 -10.94
CA THR A 91 -13.01 14.77 -11.03
C THR A 91 -12.07 14.53 -9.85
N CYS A 92 -11.21 15.48 -9.50
CA CYS A 92 -10.34 15.38 -8.34
C CYS A 92 -11.17 15.17 -7.06
N SER A 93 -12.25 15.94 -6.85
CA SER A 93 -13.12 15.77 -5.67
C SER A 93 -13.74 14.37 -5.60
N ILE A 94 -14.23 13.85 -6.73
CA ILE A 94 -14.79 12.50 -6.81
C ILE A 94 -13.73 11.44 -6.50
N MET A 95 -12.52 11.58 -7.04
CA MET A 95 -11.42 10.64 -6.78
C MET A 95 -11.01 10.60 -5.31
N HIS A 96 -10.94 11.76 -4.64
CA HIS A 96 -10.66 11.81 -3.20
C HIS A 96 -11.75 11.10 -2.40
N LYS A 97 -13.03 11.38 -2.71
CA LYS A 97 -14.15 10.68 -2.08
C LYS A 97 -14.11 9.17 -2.35
N MET A 98 -13.80 8.76 -3.58
CA MET A 98 -13.66 7.36 -3.95
C MET A 98 -12.54 6.66 -3.17
N ALA A 99 -11.41 7.34 -2.94
CA ALA A 99 -10.33 6.80 -2.13
C ALA A 99 -10.77 6.54 -0.68
N LEU A 100 -11.49 7.50 -0.07
CA LEU A 100 -12.05 7.36 1.27
C LEU A 100 -13.08 6.22 1.34
N LEU A 101 -14.04 6.19 0.40
CA LEU A 101 -15.05 5.14 0.32
C LEU A 101 -14.42 3.75 0.14
N LYS A 102 -13.36 3.64 -0.67
CA LYS A 102 -12.64 2.39 -0.86
C LYS A 102 -11.98 1.91 0.44
N ALA A 103 -11.39 2.84 1.21
CA ALA A 103 -10.82 2.52 2.52
C ALA A 103 -11.90 2.06 3.50
N GLU A 104 -13.02 2.77 3.58
CA GLU A 104 -14.15 2.42 4.45
C GLU A 104 -14.76 1.06 4.07
N VAL A 105 -14.98 0.81 2.77
CA VAL A 105 -15.47 -0.48 2.27
C VAL A 105 -14.55 -1.63 2.66
N ASN A 106 -13.22 -1.43 2.61
CA ASN A 106 -12.27 -2.44 3.03
C ASN A 106 -12.36 -2.70 4.55
N GLN A 107 -12.39 -1.65 5.36
CA GLN A 107 -12.56 -1.76 6.82
C GLN A 107 -13.87 -2.48 7.19
N LEU A 108 -14.97 -2.11 6.55
CA LEU A 108 -16.28 -2.74 6.75
C LEU A 108 -16.26 -4.22 6.36
N ARG A 109 -15.58 -4.59 5.28
CA ARG A 109 -15.41 -5.98 4.86
C ARG A 109 -14.61 -6.79 5.87
N GLU A 110 -13.52 -6.23 6.39
CA GLU A 110 -12.70 -6.87 7.42
C GLU A 110 -13.49 -7.07 8.73
N ALA A 111 -14.17 -6.02 9.19
CA ALA A 111 -15.03 -6.08 10.36
C ALA A 111 -16.14 -7.13 10.20
N ASN A 112 -16.80 -7.17 9.05
CA ASN A 112 -17.83 -8.18 8.76
C ASN A 112 -17.27 -9.60 8.69
N ALA A 113 -16.06 -9.79 8.16
CA ALA A 113 -15.39 -11.08 8.16
C ALA A 113 -15.10 -11.56 9.60
N LEU A 114 -14.61 -10.66 10.47
CA LEU A 114 -14.38 -10.96 11.89
C LEU A 114 -15.68 -11.27 12.63
N LEU A 115 -16.73 -10.47 12.45
CA LEU A 115 -18.05 -10.72 13.03
C LEU A 115 -18.64 -12.05 12.56
N SER A 116 -18.50 -12.36 11.27
CA SER A 116 -18.94 -13.63 10.70
C SER A 116 -18.20 -14.82 11.32
N LYS A 117 -16.88 -14.72 11.49
CA LYS A 117 -16.08 -15.74 12.20
C LYS A 117 -16.55 -15.92 13.64
N ARG A 118 -16.76 -14.83 14.39
CA ARG A 118 -17.26 -14.87 15.78
C ARG A 118 -18.64 -15.53 15.88
N ARG A 119 -19.57 -15.17 14.99
CA ARG A 119 -20.91 -15.76 14.93
C ARG A 119 -20.86 -17.26 14.64
N ARG A 120 -20.01 -17.69 13.70
CA ARG A 120 -19.78 -19.11 13.40
C ARG A 120 -19.22 -19.85 14.61
N ALA A 121 -18.18 -19.34 15.25
CA ALA A 121 -17.59 -19.95 16.45
C ALA A 121 -18.61 -20.09 17.59
N LYS A 122 -19.41 -19.04 17.87
CA LYS A 122 -20.50 -19.08 18.86
C LYS A 122 -21.54 -20.15 18.49
N LYS A 123 -21.93 -20.25 17.22
CA LYS A 123 -22.91 -21.25 16.75
C LYS A 123 -22.35 -22.67 16.83
N THR A 124 -21.08 -22.89 16.51
CA THR A 124 -20.40 -24.19 16.69
C THR A 124 -20.36 -24.57 18.16
N ARG A 125 -20.00 -23.63 19.05
CA ARG A 125 -20.03 -23.87 20.51
C ARG A 125 -21.42 -24.22 21.01
N LEU A 126 -22.47 -23.52 20.56
CA LEU A 126 -23.86 -23.84 20.95
C LEU A 126 -24.33 -25.20 20.39
N ARG A 127 -23.80 -25.63 19.24
CA ARG A 127 -24.08 -26.97 18.70
C ARG A 127 -23.34 -28.07 19.47
N GLN A 128 -22.07 -27.86 19.81
CA GLN A 128 -21.27 -28.80 20.59
C GLN A 128 -21.75 -28.88 22.04
N GLY A 129 -22.04 -27.73 22.66
CA GLY A 129 -22.70 -27.62 23.95
C GLY A 129 -24.20 -27.48 23.77
N GLY A 130 -24.84 -28.41 23.03
CA GLY A 130 -26.28 -28.46 22.87
C GLY A 130 -27.03 -28.48 24.22
N SER A 131 -28.37 -28.57 24.18
CA SER A 131 -29.15 -28.78 25.40
C SER A 131 -28.77 -30.13 26.00
N MET A 132 -27.81 -30.13 26.92
CA MET A 132 -27.37 -31.31 27.64
C MET A 132 -28.60 -31.90 28.33
N THR A 133 -28.89 -33.16 28.04
CA THR A 133 -29.97 -33.86 28.72
C THR A 133 -29.58 -34.09 30.19
N ILE A 134 -30.56 -34.20 31.09
CA ILE A 134 -30.30 -34.43 32.52
C ILE A 134 -29.42 -35.69 32.71
N ALA A 135 -29.64 -36.72 31.89
CA ALA A 135 -28.87 -37.96 31.91
C ALA A 135 -27.40 -37.75 31.50
N GLU A 136 -27.12 -36.98 30.45
CA GLU A 136 -25.74 -36.64 30.07
C GLU A 136 -25.04 -35.80 31.14
N GLY A 137 -25.78 -34.90 31.81
CA GLY A 137 -25.26 -34.12 32.93
C GLY A 137 -24.90 -34.97 34.14
N GLN A 138 -25.75 -35.95 34.49
CA GLN A 138 -25.47 -36.91 35.56
C GLN A 138 -24.24 -37.77 35.24
N ALA A 139 -24.15 -38.29 34.00
CA ALA A 139 -23.00 -39.09 33.59
C ALA A 139 -21.67 -38.32 33.68
N LEU A 140 -21.65 -37.04 33.35
CA LEU A 140 -20.48 -36.18 33.51
C LEU A 140 -20.14 -35.90 34.98
N GLN A 141 -21.15 -35.73 35.83
CA GLN A 141 -20.96 -35.57 37.27
C GLN A 141 -20.33 -36.83 37.89
N ASP A 142 -20.84 -38.00 37.51
CA ASP A 142 -20.32 -39.29 37.95
C ASP A 142 -18.88 -39.51 37.48
N GLN A 143 -18.58 -39.18 36.22
CA GLN A 143 -17.21 -39.19 35.69
C GLN A 143 -16.27 -38.29 36.50
N ASN A 144 -16.68 -37.04 36.79
CA ASN A 144 -15.86 -36.11 37.56
C ASN A 144 -15.64 -36.60 38.99
N ASN A 145 -16.66 -37.18 39.64
CA ASN A 145 -16.54 -37.74 40.98
C ASN A 145 -15.53 -38.90 41.00
N VAL A 146 -15.58 -39.79 40.00
CA VAL A 146 -14.61 -40.89 39.84
C VAL A 146 -13.21 -40.33 39.62
N GLU A 147 -13.04 -39.32 38.76
CA GLU A 147 -11.74 -38.72 38.49
C GLU A 147 -11.15 -37.99 39.71
N GLU A 148 -12.00 -37.35 40.51
CA GLU A 148 -11.62 -36.70 41.76
C GLU A 148 -11.24 -37.72 42.84
N GLN A 149 -11.97 -38.84 42.91
CA GLN A 149 -11.64 -39.97 43.76
C GLN A 149 -10.29 -40.58 43.36
N ILE A 150 -10.04 -40.82 42.07
CA ILE A 150 -8.73 -41.31 41.57
C ILE A 150 -7.62 -40.32 41.95
N LYS A 151 -7.83 -39.01 41.80
CA LYS A 151 -6.85 -37.99 42.21
C LYS A 151 -6.59 -37.99 43.71
N GLN A 152 -7.61 -38.23 44.54
CA GLN A 152 -7.45 -38.38 45.99
C GLN A 152 -6.70 -39.67 46.34
N GLU A 153 -7.06 -40.79 45.73
CA GLU A 153 -6.40 -42.08 45.90
C GLU A 153 -4.94 -42.02 45.45
N ASP A 154 -4.62 -41.36 44.34
CA ASP A 154 -3.25 -41.08 43.88
C ASP A 154 -2.46 -40.25 44.89
N ARG A 155 -3.10 -39.26 45.54
CA ARG A 155 -2.48 -38.47 46.61
C ARG A 155 -2.25 -39.31 47.87
N GLN A 156 -3.10 -40.29 48.15
CA GLN A 156 -3.00 -41.18 49.31
C GLN A 156 -2.03 -42.36 49.07
N THR A 157 -1.99 -42.94 47.87
CA THR A 157 -1.06 -44.00 47.47
C THR A 157 0.34 -43.46 47.19
N LYS A 158 0.49 -42.17 46.88
CA LYS A 158 1.77 -41.44 47.04
C LYS A 158 2.16 -41.22 48.50
N GLY A 159 1.74 -42.11 49.40
CA GLY A 159 2.30 -42.27 50.73
C GLY A 159 3.82 -42.29 50.64
N ARG A 160 4.43 -41.39 51.43
CA ARG A 160 5.87 -41.23 51.69
C ARG A 160 6.72 -42.33 51.06
N LYS A 161 7.22 -42.10 49.83
CA LYS A 161 8.44 -42.79 49.42
C LYS A 161 9.47 -42.51 50.52
N PRO A 162 10.18 -43.53 51.05
CA PRO A 162 11.32 -43.26 51.90
C PRO A 162 12.19 -42.30 51.11
N ARG A 163 12.46 -41.13 51.69
CA ARG A 163 13.41 -40.20 51.11
C ARG A 163 14.70 -41.01 50.97
N ASP A 164 15.06 -41.30 49.73
CA ASP A 164 16.31 -41.96 49.36
C ASP A 164 17.39 -41.35 50.25
N GLU A 165 18.04 -42.20 51.04
CA GLU A 165 18.88 -41.81 52.17
C GLU A 165 19.71 -40.60 51.77
N THR A 166 19.41 -39.47 52.40
CA THR A 166 20.09 -38.22 52.07
C THR A 166 21.54 -38.44 52.40
N LYS A 167 22.36 -38.63 51.34
CA LYS A 167 23.82 -38.83 51.39
C LYS A 167 24.36 -38.17 52.65
N GLY A 168 24.87 -38.97 53.58
CA GLY A 168 25.30 -38.50 54.91
C GLY A 168 26.10 -37.21 54.79
N ARG A 169 25.81 -36.23 55.67
CA ARG A 169 26.44 -34.90 55.60
C ARG A 169 27.96 -35.06 55.57
N ARG A 170 28.59 -34.54 54.51
CA ARG A 170 30.04 -34.51 54.32
C ARG A 170 30.60 -33.21 54.87
N CYS A 171 31.83 -33.26 55.38
CA CYS A 171 32.58 -32.07 55.78
C CYS A 171 32.80 -31.17 54.56
N GLY A 172 32.48 -29.88 54.67
CA GLY A 172 32.67 -28.92 53.57
C GLY A 172 34.14 -28.60 53.25
N VAL A 173 35.08 -28.93 54.16
CA VAL A 173 36.52 -28.68 53.99
C VAL A 173 37.22 -29.87 53.31
N CYS A 174 36.96 -31.10 53.76
CA CYS A 174 37.67 -32.29 53.30
C CYS A 174 36.79 -33.35 52.59
N GLY A 175 35.47 -33.15 52.52
CA GLY A 175 34.54 -34.06 51.82
C GLY A 175 34.24 -35.39 52.53
N ASN A 176 34.87 -35.68 53.67
CA ASN A 176 34.68 -36.91 54.44
C ASN A 176 33.43 -36.84 55.34
N THR A 177 32.79 -37.98 55.59
CA THR A 177 31.67 -38.11 56.54
C THR A 177 32.20 -38.35 57.96
N GLY A 178 31.43 -37.98 59.00
CA GLY A 178 31.77 -38.23 60.40
C GLY A 178 32.26 -37.02 61.20
N HIS A 179 32.53 -35.89 60.53
CA HIS A 179 32.81 -34.60 61.17
C HIS A 179 32.29 -33.45 60.31
N ASN A 180 32.22 -32.24 60.87
CA ASN A 180 31.84 -31.03 60.14
C ASN A 180 33.05 -30.12 59.91
N ALA A 181 32.88 -29.07 59.10
CA ALA A 181 33.95 -28.12 58.74
C ALA A 181 34.66 -27.48 59.95
N ARG A 182 33.97 -27.33 61.09
CA ARG A 182 34.52 -26.67 62.30
C ARG A 182 35.41 -27.57 63.13
N THR A 183 35.32 -28.88 62.94
CA THR A 183 36.13 -29.88 63.65
C THR A 183 37.05 -30.63 62.68
N CYS A 184 37.31 -30.05 61.51
CA CYS A 184 38.21 -30.61 60.52
C CYS A 184 39.66 -30.28 60.92
N GLN A 185 40.51 -31.29 61.02
CA GLN A 185 41.93 -31.16 61.42
C GLN A 185 42.86 -30.88 60.22
N ILE A 186 42.31 -30.48 59.07
CA ILE A 186 43.12 -30.09 57.92
C ILE A 186 43.30 -28.57 57.99
N ASP A 187 44.48 -28.14 58.43
CA ASP A 187 44.87 -26.74 58.39
C ASP A 187 45.17 -26.34 56.94
N VAL A 188 44.32 -25.48 56.37
CA VAL A 188 44.60 -24.81 55.10
C VAL A 188 45.50 -23.63 55.42
N GLU A 189 46.82 -23.83 55.32
CA GLU A 189 47.78 -22.73 55.29
C GLU A 189 47.53 -21.87 54.05
N THR A 190 46.90 -20.72 54.27
CA THR A 190 46.88 -19.60 53.34
C THR A 190 48.31 -19.05 53.21
N SER A 191 48.92 -19.17 52.04
CA SER A 191 50.05 -18.32 51.65
C SER A 191 49.53 -17.14 50.82
N ASN A 192 49.61 -15.96 51.43
CA ASN A 192 49.67 -14.66 50.77
C ASN A 192 51.12 -14.41 50.28
N GLU A 193 51.24 -13.38 49.42
CA GLU A 193 52.46 -12.69 48.93
C GLU A 193 53.09 -13.28 47.65
N GLU A 194 53.56 -12.52 46.65
CA GLU A 194 53.49 -11.10 46.28
C GLU A 194 53.96 -10.98 44.81
N ASP A 195 53.81 -9.77 44.28
CA ASP A 195 54.13 -9.19 42.96
C ASP A 195 55.58 -9.40 42.43
N SER A 196 55.77 -9.64 41.12
CA SER A 196 56.92 -9.11 40.35
C SER A 196 56.75 -9.24 38.81
N SER A 197 57.09 -8.15 38.14
CA SER A 197 57.12 -7.83 36.70
C SER A 197 58.22 -8.50 35.84
N GLU A 198 58.15 -8.23 34.52
CA GLU A 198 59.10 -8.46 33.39
C GLU A 198 58.96 -9.85 32.72
N ASP A 199 58.78 -10.03 31.40
CA ASP A 199 59.17 -9.28 30.18
C ASP A 199 58.03 -9.03 29.17
#